data_AF-A0AAD4QIZ7-F1
#
_entry.id   AF-A0AAD4QIZ7-F1
#
_cell.length_a   1.000
_cell.length_b   1.000
_cell.length_c   1.000
_cell.angle_alpha   90.00
_cell.angle_beta   90.00
_cell.angle_gamma   90.00
#
_symmetry.space_group_name_H-M   'P 1'
#
loop_
_entity.id
_entity.type
_entity.pdbx_description
1 polymer ?
#
loop_
_entity_poly.entity_id
_entity_poly.type
_entity_poly.pdbx_seq_one_letter_code
_entity_poly.pdbx_strand_id
1 'polypeptide(L)'
;MILTILDLWKALDNLVLHQYPLMKQYSPEMPPHFLHPLLLHRSSPSQRALRIEKYLCQRHEEAKNTTSIFSDRAFESSFAIQYCRTSEELKCLYSAICSHAQQERDAKRVELSSLNEEFCSLIRKASQSSHGDHRFYCYKCDLENKARNLVIHVHDGHCPQRYSRHN
;
A
#
# COMPACT_ATOMS: atom_id res chain seq x y z
N MET A 1 34.72 3.13 19.01
CA MET A 1 34.09 2.64 17.77
C MET A 1 32.67 3.18 17.57
N ILE A 2 31.80 3.16 18.59
CA ILE A 2 30.42 3.68 18.48
C ILE A 2 30.29 5.12 17.93
N LEU A 3 31.18 6.03 18.35
CA LEU A 3 31.15 7.43 17.86
C LEU A 3 31.42 7.54 16.36
N THR A 4 32.21 6.62 15.78
CA THR A 4 32.46 6.61 14.33
C THR A 4 31.23 6.16 13.56
N ILE A 5 30.50 5.18 14.08
CA ILE A 5 29.22 4.73 13.49
C ILE A 5 28.22 5.88 13.50
N LEU A 6 28.15 6.63 14.61
CA LEU A 6 27.24 7.77 14.74
C LEU A 6 27.63 8.96 13.85
N ASP A 7 28.93 9.22 13.67
CA ASP A 7 29.39 10.23 12.70
C ASP A 7 29.01 9.84 11.26
N LEU A 8 29.14 8.56 10.90
CA LEU A 8 28.69 8.05 9.59
C LEU A 8 27.17 8.15 9.43
N TRP A 9 26.42 7.76 10.47
CA TRP A 9 24.96 7.88 10.48
C TRP A 9 24.52 9.33 10.28
N LYS A 10 25.14 10.28 10.99
CA LYS A 10 24.88 11.72 10.82
C LYS A 10 25.18 12.20 9.41
N ALA A 11 26.27 11.73 8.80
CA ALA A 11 26.61 12.09 7.43
C ALA A 11 25.56 11.57 6.43
N LEU A 12 25.09 10.33 6.61
CA LEU A 12 24.02 9.74 5.82
C LEU A 12 22.69 10.47 6.02
N ASP A 13 22.30 10.77 7.26
CA ASP A 13 21.07 11.51 7.55
C ASP A 13 21.09 12.86 6.82
N ASN A 14 22.18 13.63 6.92
CA ASN A 14 22.29 14.90 6.19
C ASN A 14 22.16 14.74 4.68
N LEU A 15 22.81 13.73 4.08
CA LEU A 15 22.71 13.48 2.63
C LEU A 15 21.26 13.17 2.23
N VAL A 16 20.58 12.30 2.98
CA VAL A 16 19.19 11.92 2.71
C VAL A 16 18.25 13.12 2.90
N LEU A 17 18.46 13.94 3.94
CA LEU A 17 17.67 15.15 4.17
C LEU A 17 17.85 16.21 3.08
N HIS A 18 19.01 16.24 2.42
CA HIS A 18 19.25 17.10 1.27
C HIS A 18 18.48 16.61 0.04
N GLN A 19 18.46 15.30 -0.19
CA GLN A 19 17.74 14.71 -1.33
C GLN A 19 16.22 14.68 -1.11
N TYR A 20 15.78 14.46 0.14
CA TYR A 20 14.39 14.30 0.53
C TYR A 20 14.03 15.22 1.71
N PRO A 21 13.78 16.51 1.45
CA PRO A 21 13.51 17.51 2.50
C PRO A 21 12.29 17.17 3.39
N LEU A 22 11.34 16.39 2.88
CA LEU A 22 10.17 15.92 3.64
C LEU A 22 10.57 15.16 4.91
N MET A 23 11.68 14.40 4.87
CA MET A 23 12.14 13.59 6.00
C MET A 23 12.54 14.45 7.21
N LYS A 24 12.86 15.75 7.01
CA LYS A 24 13.15 16.68 8.11
C LYS A 24 11.97 16.84 9.08
N GLN A 25 10.75 16.68 8.58
CA GLN A 25 9.53 16.81 9.37
C GLN A 25 9.29 15.63 10.31
N TYR A 26 10.09 14.57 10.21
CA TYR A 26 9.98 13.36 11.00
C TYR A 26 11.13 13.26 12.00
N SER A 27 10.80 12.74 13.18
CA SER A 27 11.76 12.47 14.24
C SER A 27 12.73 11.37 13.80
N PRO A 28 14.04 11.51 14.06
CA PRO A 28 14.97 10.42 13.82
C PRO A 28 14.75 9.28 14.81
N GLU A 29 15.01 8.04 14.39
CA GLU A 29 14.85 6.85 15.25
C GLU A 29 15.85 6.78 16.41
N MET A 30 16.89 7.62 16.38
CA MET A 30 17.84 7.72 17.48
C MET A 30 17.33 8.68 18.57
N PRO A 31 17.19 8.23 19.83
CA PRO A 31 16.78 9.11 20.92
C PRO A 31 17.74 10.28 21.13
N PRO A 32 17.27 11.47 21.55
CA PRO A 32 18.12 12.65 21.71
C PRO A 32 19.26 12.44 22.72
N HIS A 33 19.04 11.63 23.75
CA HIS A 33 20.01 11.35 24.82
C HIS A 33 20.69 9.98 24.69
N PHE A 34 20.76 9.43 23.47
CA PHE A 34 21.37 8.12 23.21
C PHE A 34 22.82 8.00 23.74
N LEU A 35 23.53 9.13 23.84
CA LEU A 35 24.93 9.20 24.25
C LEU A 35 25.14 9.39 25.75
N HIS A 36 24.11 9.76 26.53
CA HIS A 36 24.21 9.99 27.98
C HIS A 36 24.72 8.78 28.78
N PRO A 37 24.35 7.52 28.48
CA PRO A 37 24.85 6.35 29.22
C PRO A 37 26.33 6.06 28.99
N LEU A 38 26.98 6.68 28.00
CA LEU A 38 28.35 6.37 27.65
C LEU A 38 29.33 7.10 28.58
N LEU A 39 29.98 6.34 29.45
CA LEU A 39 31.11 6.82 30.27
C LEU A 39 32.34 7.05 29.39
N LEU A 40 32.43 8.23 28.76
CA LEU A 40 33.56 8.62 27.93
C LEU A 40 34.72 9.12 28.81
N HIS A 41 35.70 8.26 29.04
CA HIS A 41 36.85 8.53 29.93
C HIS A 41 37.86 9.57 29.39
N ARG A 42 37.69 10.08 28.16
CA ARG A 42 38.64 11.03 27.51
C ARG A 42 37.91 12.22 26.89
N SER A 43 38.59 13.37 26.84
CA SER A 43 38.05 14.66 26.40
C SER A 43 37.79 14.76 24.88
N SER A 44 38.62 14.15 24.03
CA SER A 44 38.42 14.24 22.57
C SER A 44 37.22 13.43 22.04
N PRO A 45 36.92 12.22 22.54
CA PRO A 45 35.64 11.54 22.25
C PRO A 45 34.41 12.31 22.76
N SER A 46 34.54 13.04 23.88
CA SER A 46 33.44 13.83 24.46
C SER A 46 32.99 14.97 23.53
N GLN A 47 33.90 15.67 22.85
CA GLN A 47 33.53 16.71 21.89
C GLN A 47 32.79 16.16 20.65
N ARG A 48 33.16 14.95 20.20
CA ARG A 48 32.44 14.27 19.12
C ARG A 48 31.02 13.90 19.55
N ALA A 49 30.89 13.31 20.74
CA ALA A 49 29.59 12.98 21.31
C ALA A 49 28.68 14.21 21.41
N LEU A 50 29.20 15.34 21.92
CA LEU A 50 28.44 16.59 22.03
C LEU A 50 27.92 17.11 20.68
N ARG A 51 28.71 16.99 19.60
CA ARG A 51 28.31 17.43 18.25
C ARG A 51 27.24 16.54 17.62
N ILE A 52 27.21 15.27 17.99
CA ILE A 52 26.20 14.30 17.54
C ILE A 52 24.92 14.51 18.34
N GLU A 53 25.03 14.68 19.65
CA GLU A 53 23.90 14.97 20.53
C GLU A 53 23.18 16.26 20.15
N LYS A 54 23.92 17.36 19.93
CA LYS A 54 23.34 18.62 19.43
C LYS A 54 22.59 18.43 18.11
N TYR A 55 23.14 17.59 17.23
CA TYR A 55 22.49 17.29 15.95
C TYR A 55 21.18 16.52 16.15
N LEU A 56 21.17 15.50 17.02
CA LEU A 56 19.96 14.74 17.34
C LEU A 56 18.90 15.65 17.98
N CYS A 57 19.26 16.46 18.97
CA CYS A 57 18.33 17.41 19.60
C CYS A 57 17.71 18.36 18.57
N GLN A 58 18.53 18.97 17.70
CA GLN A 58 18.04 19.82 16.63
C GLN A 58 17.07 19.08 15.69
N ARG A 59 17.40 17.85 15.30
CA ARG A 59 16.53 17.03 14.43
C ARG A 59 15.19 16.70 15.09
N HIS A 60 15.18 16.43 16.39
CA HIS A 60 13.96 16.22 17.17
C HIS A 60 13.14 17.51 17.32
N GLU A 61 13.78 18.67 17.48
CA GLU A 61 13.11 19.98 17.52
C GLU A 61 12.50 20.39 16.17
N GLU A 62 13.15 20.03 15.06
CA GLU A 62 12.66 20.29 13.70
C GLU A 62 11.53 19.34 13.28
N ALA A 63 11.41 18.20 13.95
CA ALA A 63 10.37 17.22 13.66
C ALA A 63 8.99 17.76 14.04
N LYS A 64 8.07 17.74 13.08
CA LYS A 64 6.67 18.19 13.25
C LYS A 64 5.73 17.01 13.46
N ASN A 65 6.08 15.86 12.89
CA ASN A 65 5.29 14.65 12.96
C ASN A 65 5.79 13.78 14.11
N THR A 66 4.87 13.32 14.95
CA THR A 66 5.14 12.38 16.04
C THR A 66 5.20 10.92 15.58
N THR A 67 4.76 10.66 14.35
CA THR A 67 4.78 9.33 13.74
C THR A 67 6.19 9.01 13.23
N SER A 68 6.74 7.86 13.62
CA SER A 68 7.97 7.33 13.02
C SER A 68 7.79 7.09 11.52
N ILE A 69 8.88 7.27 10.75
CA ILE A 69 8.88 6.94 9.31
C ILE A 69 8.74 5.44 9.06
N PHE A 70 9.05 4.61 10.06
CA PHE A 70 8.94 3.15 10.05
C PHE A 70 7.69 2.64 10.77
N SER A 71 6.69 3.51 11.01
CA SER A 71 5.44 3.06 11.61
C SER A 71 4.72 2.07 10.69
N ASP A 72 4.37 0.90 11.22
CA ASP A 72 3.57 -0.12 10.51
C ASP A 72 2.15 0.37 10.19
N ARG A 73 1.70 1.43 10.87
CA ARG A 73 0.36 1.98 10.69
C ARG A 73 0.38 3.09 9.65
N ALA A 74 -0.54 2.98 8.68
CA ALA A 74 -0.76 4.00 7.68
C ALA A 74 -1.64 5.12 8.26
N PHE A 75 -1.03 6.22 8.66
CA PHE A 75 -1.72 7.46 9.01
C PHE A 75 -1.52 8.49 7.90
N GLU A 76 -2.41 9.47 7.84
CA GLU A 76 -2.28 10.63 6.94
C GLU A 76 -0.94 11.37 7.12
N SER A 77 -0.38 11.36 8.34
CA SER A 77 0.93 11.90 8.68
C SER A 77 2.10 10.97 8.35
N SER A 78 1.87 9.70 7.98
CA SER A 78 2.95 8.75 7.70
C SER A 78 3.78 9.18 6.49
N PHE A 79 5.10 8.98 6.59
CA PHE A 79 6.06 9.42 5.57
C PHE A 79 5.72 8.91 4.18
N ALA A 80 5.39 7.61 4.05
CA ALA A 80 5.04 7.02 2.76
C ALA A 80 3.85 7.72 2.09
N ILE A 81 2.82 8.08 2.85
CA ILE A 81 1.63 8.76 2.31
C ILE A 81 1.97 10.19 1.89
N GLN A 82 2.68 10.94 2.74
CA GLN A 82 3.10 12.31 2.44
C GLN A 82 4.07 12.35 1.24
N TYR A 83 4.97 11.38 1.13
CA TYR A 83 5.92 11.27 0.03
C TYR A 83 5.22 10.94 -1.29
N CYS A 84 4.31 9.96 -1.32
CA CYS A 84 3.47 9.67 -2.49
C CYS A 84 2.65 10.88 -2.94
N ARG A 85 2.19 11.73 -2.02
CA ARG A 85 1.47 12.97 -2.34
C ARG A 85 2.35 14.11 -2.84
N THR A 86 3.66 14.05 -2.60
CA THR A 86 4.59 15.10 -3.02
C THR A 86 5.24 14.75 -4.36
N SER A 87 5.58 13.48 -4.57
CA SER A 87 6.22 12.99 -5.80
C SER A 87 5.22 12.86 -6.96
N GLU A 88 5.44 13.60 -8.03
CA GLU A 88 4.57 13.54 -9.21
C GLU A 88 4.63 12.19 -9.92
N GLU A 89 5.82 11.58 -9.98
CA GLU A 89 6.01 10.23 -10.53
C GLU A 89 5.15 9.21 -9.78
N LEU A 90 5.16 9.25 -8.45
CA LEU A 90 4.35 8.34 -7.63
C LEU A 90 2.86 8.61 -7.77
N LYS A 91 2.43 9.86 -7.94
CA LYS A 91 1.02 10.19 -8.24
C LYS A 91 0.59 9.63 -9.60
N CYS A 92 1.42 9.78 -10.62
CA CYS A 92 1.15 9.23 -11.95
C CYS A 92 1.07 7.70 -11.91
N LEU A 93 2.00 7.04 -11.23
CA LEU A 93 1.96 5.60 -11.05
C LEU A 93 0.70 5.16 -10.27
N TYR A 94 0.37 5.87 -9.20
CA TYR A 94 -0.82 5.62 -8.41
C TYR A 94 -2.11 5.74 -9.23
N SER A 95 -2.23 6.81 -10.02
CA SER A 95 -3.41 7.02 -10.88
C SER A 95 -3.51 5.94 -11.97
N ALA A 96 -2.38 5.53 -12.56
CA ALA A 96 -2.33 4.44 -13.52
C ALA A 96 -2.81 3.11 -12.92
N ILE A 97 -2.32 2.76 -11.72
CA ILE A 97 -2.74 1.54 -11.01
C ILE A 97 -4.25 1.57 -10.73
N CYS A 98 -4.77 2.68 -10.19
CA CYS A 98 -6.19 2.78 -9.89
C CYS A 98 -7.07 2.83 -11.16
N SER A 99 -6.59 3.42 -12.26
CA SER A 99 -7.28 3.40 -13.55
C SER A 99 -7.35 1.97 -14.10
N HIS A 100 -6.23 1.25 -14.12
CA HIS A 100 -6.18 -0.13 -14.57
C HIS A 100 -7.10 -1.03 -13.72
N ALA A 101 -7.03 -0.92 -12.38
CA ALA A 101 -7.91 -1.65 -11.49
C ALA A 101 -9.40 -1.30 -11.70
N GLN A 102 -9.71 -0.08 -12.12
CA GLN A 102 -11.07 0.31 -12.47
C GLN A 102 -11.52 -0.30 -13.80
N GLN A 103 -10.66 -0.30 -14.82
CA GLN A 103 -10.93 -0.93 -16.12
C GLN A 103 -11.19 -2.43 -15.97
N GLU A 104 -10.36 -3.15 -15.22
CA GLU A 104 -10.55 -4.58 -14.95
C GLU A 104 -11.88 -4.85 -14.24
N ARG A 105 -12.26 -3.99 -13.28
CA ARG A 105 -13.57 -4.10 -12.60
C ARG A 105 -14.73 -3.87 -13.57
N ASP A 106 -14.62 -2.89 -14.45
CA ASP A 106 -15.69 -2.57 -15.40
C ASP A 106 -15.80 -3.65 -16.47
N ALA A 107 -14.68 -4.20 -16.95
CA ALA A 107 -14.67 -5.39 -17.80
C ALA A 107 -15.36 -6.58 -17.12
N LYS A 108 -15.08 -6.80 -15.82
CA LYS A 108 -15.71 -7.89 -15.07
C LYS A 108 -17.21 -7.70 -14.85
N ARG A 109 -17.66 -6.45 -14.72
CA ARG A 109 -19.11 -6.13 -14.66
C ARG A 109 -19.80 -6.40 -15.99
N VAL A 110 -19.15 -6.09 -17.11
CA VAL A 110 -19.68 -6.41 -18.46
C VAL A 110 -19.77 -7.93 -18.64
N GLU A 111 -18.72 -8.67 -18.28
CA GLU A 111 -18.72 -10.14 -18.30
C GLU A 111 -19.86 -10.71 -17.43
N LEU A 112 -20.03 -10.19 -16.21
CA LEU A 112 -21.12 -10.60 -15.31
C LEU A 112 -22.51 -10.34 -15.92
N SER A 113 -22.71 -9.16 -16.53
CA SER A 113 -23.97 -8.84 -17.21
C SER A 113 -24.26 -9.83 -18.33
N SER A 114 -23.25 -10.10 -19.18
CA SER A 114 -23.39 -11.03 -20.29
C SER A 114 -23.69 -12.45 -19.84
N LEU A 115 -23.02 -12.94 -18.79
CA LEU A 115 -23.27 -14.27 -18.21
C LEU A 115 -24.68 -14.35 -17.59
N ASN A 116 -25.16 -13.28 -16.94
CA ASN A 116 -26.51 -13.24 -16.40
C ASN A 116 -27.57 -13.29 -17.51
N GLU A 117 -27.35 -12.58 -18.62
CA GLU A 117 -28.23 -12.63 -19.79
C GLU A 117 -28.26 -14.03 -20.41
N GLU A 118 -27.08 -14.65 -20.56
CA GLU A 118 -26.96 -16.02 -21.06
C GLU A 118 -27.70 -16.99 -20.15
N PHE A 119 -27.47 -16.92 -18.83
CA PHE A 119 -28.17 -17.73 -17.84
C PHE A 119 -29.69 -17.59 -17.96
N CYS A 120 -30.20 -16.35 -18.00
CA CYS A 120 -31.63 -16.09 -18.16
C CYS A 120 -32.18 -16.70 -19.46
N SER A 121 -31.40 -16.61 -20.55
CA SER A 121 -31.78 -17.19 -21.85
C SER A 121 -31.84 -18.71 -21.82
N LEU A 122 -30.86 -19.36 -21.17
CA LEU A 122 -30.78 -20.82 -21.05
C LEU A 122 -31.93 -21.36 -20.19
N ILE A 123 -32.20 -20.72 -19.05
CA ILE A 123 -33.33 -21.08 -18.18
C ILE A 123 -34.67 -20.87 -18.88
N ARG A 124 -34.84 -19.78 -19.64
CA ARG A 124 -36.07 -19.55 -20.44
C ARG A 124 -36.27 -20.62 -21.52
N LYS A 125 -35.21 -21.01 -22.23
CA LYS A 125 -35.28 -22.08 -23.23
C LYS A 125 -35.57 -23.44 -22.57
N ALA A 126 -34.97 -23.70 -21.41
CA ALA A 126 -35.21 -24.92 -20.65
C ALA A 126 -36.66 -25.02 -20.14
N SER A 127 -37.25 -23.91 -19.69
CA SER A 127 -38.64 -23.89 -19.23
C SER A 127 -39.67 -24.05 -20.35
N GLN A 128 -39.34 -23.62 -21.56
CA GLN A 128 -40.16 -23.80 -22.77
C GLN A 128 -39.99 -25.18 -23.42
N SER A 129 -39.02 -25.98 -22.96
CA SER A 129 -38.73 -27.31 -23.49
C SER A 129 -39.32 -28.39 -22.60
N SER A 130 -39.72 -29.51 -23.18
CA SER A 130 -40.10 -30.72 -22.43
C SER A 130 -38.89 -31.65 -22.23
N HIS A 131 -38.97 -32.53 -21.24
CA HIS A 131 -37.98 -33.60 -21.09
C HIS A 131 -38.13 -34.62 -22.23
N GLY A 132 -37.02 -34.93 -22.89
CA GLY A 132 -36.92 -36.01 -23.89
C GLY A 132 -36.43 -37.32 -23.28
N ASP A 133 -35.89 -38.21 -24.11
CA ASP A 133 -35.32 -39.48 -23.66
C ASP A 133 -34.01 -39.28 -22.88
N HIS A 134 -34.01 -39.64 -21.59
CA HIS A 134 -32.84 -39.52 -20.71
C HIS A 134 -31.78 -40.58 -20.96
N ARG A 135 -32.06 -41.63 -21.76
CA ARG A 135 -31.10 -42.68 -22.08
C ARG A 135 -30.02 -42.24 -23.07
N PHE A 136 -30.32 -41.26 -23.94
CA PHE A 136 -29.40 -40.79 -24.98
C PHE A 136 -29.09 -39.29 -24.88
N TYR A 137 -30.11 -38.43 -24.87
CA TYR A 137 -29.92 -36.98 -24.78
C TYR A 137 -31.22 -36.28 -24.38
N CYS A 138 -31.14 -35.43 -23.35
CA CYS A 138 -32.24 -34.59 -22.93
C CYS A 138 -31.87 -33.11 -23.12
N TYR A 139 -32.48 -32.48 -24.13
CA TYR A 139 -32.24 -31.07 -24.47
C TYR A 139 -32.45 -30.12 -23.29
N LYS A 140 -33.51 -30.32 -22.50
CA LYS A 140 -33.77 -29.51 -21.30
C LYS A 140 -32.68 -29.65 -20.24
N CYS A 141 -32.25 -30.87 -19.93
CA CYS A 141 -31.20 -31.10 -18.93
C CYS A 141 -29.82 -30.58 -19.40
N ASP A 142 -29.54 -30.63 -20.70
CA ASP A 142 -28.34 -30.03 -21.28
C ASP A 142 -28.33 -28.49 -21.11
N LEU A 143 -29.46 -27.82 -21.36
CA LEU A 143 -29.59 -26.38 -21.11
C LEU A 143 -29.44 -26.01 -19.62
N GLU A 144 -30.03 -26.79 -18.73
CA GLU A 144 -29.88 -26.61 -17.27
C GLU A 144 -28.44 -26.86 -16.81
N ASN A 145 -27.75 -27.85 -17.39
CA ASN A 145 -26.33 -28.10 -17.14
C ASN A 145 -25.45 -26.94 -17.62
N LYS A 146 -25.70 -26.42 -18.82
CA LYS A 146 -25.00 -25.25 -19.35
C LYS A 146 -25.19 -24.05 -18.44
N ALA A 147 -26.42 -23.78 -17.99
CA ALA A 147 -26.71 -22.69 -17.07
C ALA A 147 -26.00 -22.85 -15.72
N ARG A 148 -25.94 -24.08 -15.18
CA ARG A 148 -25.23 -24.38 -13.92
C ARG A 148 -23.71 -24.26 -14.03
N ASN A 149 -23.16 -24.47 -15.23
CA ASN A 149 -21.72 -24.44 -15.47
C ASN A 149 -21.21 -23.04 -15.86
N LEU A 150 -22.06 -22.02 -15.91
CA LEU A 150 -21.62 -20.63 -16.05
C LEU A 150 -20.87 -20.21 -14.78
N VAL A 151 -19.58 -19.87 -14.93
CA VAL A 151 -18.71 -19.49 -13.83
C VAL A 151 -18.10 -18.13 -14.13
N ILE A 152 -18.10 -17.26 -13.12
CA ILE A 152 -17.34 -16.01 -13.15
C ILE A 152 -16.31 -16.03 -12.02
N HIS A 153 -15.05 -15.82 -12.36
CA HIS A 153 -13.99 -15.67 -11.35
C HIS A 153 -14.10 -14.31 -10.66
N VAL A 154 -13.95 -14.25 -9.34
CA VAL A 154 -13.94 -12.98 -8.62
C VAL A 154 -12.66 -12.21 -8.96
N HIS A 155 -12.79 -10.93 -9.31
CA HIS A 155 -11.65 -10.05 -9.48
C HIS A 155 -11.38 -9.29 -8.18
N ASP A 156 -10.28 -9.64 -7.49
CA ASP A 156 -9.82 -9.03 -6.25
C ASP A 156 -9.13 -7.67 -6.50
N GLY A 157 -9.85 -6.74 -7.12
CA GLY A 157 -9.30 -5.46 -7.56
C GLY A 157 -8.86 -4.56 -6.41
N HIS A 158 -7.56 -4.52 -6.13
CA HIS A 158 -6.95 -3.65 -5.12
C HIS A 158 -6.59 -2.28 -5.73
N CYS A 159 -7.47 -1.28 -5.59
CA CYS A 159 -7.07 0.13 -5.70
C CYS A 159 -7.01 0.71 -4.27
N PRO A 160 -5.86 1.26 -3.83
CA PRO A 160 -5.66 1.67 -2.44
C PRO A 160 -6.67 2.71 -1.93
N GLN A 161 -7.27 3.49 -2.83
CA GLN A 161 -8.29 4.53 -2.52
C GLN A 161 -9.54 3.97 -1.80
N ARG A 162 -9.82 2.66 -1.91
CA ARG A 162 -11.00 2.07 -1.28
C ARG A 162 -10.91 1.93 0.23
N TYR A 163 -9.70 1.95 0.82
CA TYR A 163 -9.54 1.83 2.27
C TYR A 163 -9.82 3.13 3.04
N SER A 164 -9.90 4.28 2.35
CA SER A 164 -10.12 5.59 2.98
C SER A 164 -11.61 5.94 3.22
N ARG A 165 -12.55 5.05 2.87
CA ARG A 165 -14.01 5.31 2.98
C ARG A 165 -14.70 4.64 4.18
N HIS A 166 -13.93 4.14 5.14
CA HIS A 166 -14.46 3.67 6.41
C HIS A 166 -13.86 4.48 7.57
N ASN A 167 -14.38 5.70 7.73
CA ASN A 167 -14.49 6.43 8.99
C ASN A 167 -15.59 7.48 8.85
#